data_AF-A0A177WXW3-F1
#
_entry.id   AF-A0A177WXW3-F1
#
_cell.length_a   1.000
_cell.length_b   1.000
_cell.length_c   1.000
_cell.angle_alpha   90.00
_cell.angle_beta   90.00
_cell.angle_gamma   90.00
#
_symmetry.space_group_name_H-M   'P 1'
#
loop_
_entity.id
_entity.type
_entity.pdbx_description
1 polymer ?
#
loop_
_entity_poly.entity_id
_entity_poly.type
_entity_poly.pdbx_seq_one_letter_code
_entity_poly.pdbx_strand_id
1 'polypeptide(L)'
;MVSNTSVGGGGLLGHDTFASSETQFIAVWIATFIFFILWLLSLFLLPVIEALASKAHEESVEERESETVPPASASTMTRSSRDAFLILLATTLANQSGHGHTYYTLSITWASFSLLVVWIFVRMLIPEAARFMWWLDMLVFFPVLALQIANFGLAFSNAPSMR
;
A
#
# COMPACT_ATOMS: atom_id res chain seq x y z
N MET A 1 -39.19 -57.43 16.40
CA MET A 1 -38.55 -56.31 17.15
C MET A 1 -37.22 -56.03 16.48
N VAL A 2 -37.20 -55.03 15.58
CA VAL A 2 -35.99 -54.56 14.91
C VAL A 2 -35.76 -53.14 15.41
N SER A 3 -34.59 -52.92 16.01
CA SER A 3 -34.19 -51.67 16.62
C SER A 3 -33.90 -50.62 15.53
N ASN A 4 -34.66 -49.53 15.54
CA ASN A 4 -34.31 -48.30 14.86
C ASN A 4 -33.14 -47.64 15.60
N THR A 5 -31.93 -47.73 15.04
CA THR A 5 -30.83 -46.84 15.44
C THR A 5 -30.89 -45.58 14.58
N SER A 6 -31.37 -44.51 15.19
CA SER A 6 -31.15 -43.14 14.73
C SER A 6 -29.65 -42.85 14.78
N VAL A 7 -29.02 -42.69 13.62
CA VAL A 7 -27.72 -42.01 13.53
C VAL A 7 -28.00 -40.60 13.04
N GLY A 8 -28.26 -39.72 14.01
CA GLY A 8 -27.99 -38.29 13.85
C GLY A 8 -26.48 -38.09 13.83
N GLY A 9 -25.97 -37.41 12.81
CA GLY A 9 -24.54 -37.18 12.69
C GLY A 9 -24.21 -36.15 11.61
N GLY A 10 -24.24 -34.87 12.00
CA GLY A 10 -23.28 -33.86 11.52
C GLY A 10 -23.27 -33.54 10.03
N GLY A 11 -24.40 -33.18 9.44
CA GLY A 11 -24.46 -32.64 8.08
C GLY A 11 -24.68 -31.13 8.04
N LEU A 12 -23.79 -30.30 8.63
CA LEU A 12 -23.93 -28.83 8.52
C LEU A 12 -22.66 -27.99 8.79
N LEU A 13 -21.44 -28.53 8.62
CA LEU A 13 -20.19 -27.78 8.82
C LEU A 13 -19.12 -28.03 7.74
N GLY A 14 -19.54 -28.40 6.53
CA GLY A 14 -18.60 -28.80 5.47
C GLY A 14 -18.74 -28.11 4.12
N HIS A 15 -19.82 -27.35 3.86
CA HIS A 15 -20.15 -26.93 2.49
C HIS A 15 -20.00 -25.41 2.21
N ASP A 16 -19.88 -24.56 3.24
CA ASP A 16 -19.74 -23.11 3.05
C ASP A 16 -18.29 -22.61 3.11
N THR A 17 -17.34 -23.43 3.57
CA THR A 17 -15.94 -23.02 3.74
C THR A 17 -15.22 -22.81 2.41
N PHE A 18 -15.58 -23.52 1.34
CA PHE A 18 -14.95 -23.35 0.02
C PHE A 18 -15.52 -22.19 -0.81
N ALA A 19 -16.80 -21.85 -0.64
CA ALA A 19 -17.37 -20.63 -1.23
C ALA A 19 -16.89 -19.36 -0.49
N SER A 20 -16.57 -19.49 0.80
CA SER A 20 -16.05 -18.39 1.62
C SER A 20 -14.62 -17.98 1.23
N SER A 21 -13.77 -18.89 0.76
CA SER A 21 -12.36 -18.55 0.49
C SER A 21 -12.23 -17.64 -0.74
N GLU A 22 -12.89 -17.95 -1.86
CA GLU A 22 -12.84 -17.09 -3.07
C GLU A 22 -13.44 -15.70 -2.82
N THR A 23 -14.57 -15.65 -2.11
CA THR A 23 -15.22 -14.37 -1.75
C THR A 23 -14.36 -13.54 -0.79
N GLN A 24 -13.66 -14.17 0.16
CA GLN A 24 -12.67 -13.49 1.00
C GLN A 24 -11.50 -12.94 0.18
N PHE A 25 -10.98 -13.68 -0.81
CA PHE A 25 -9.90 -13.18 -1.67
C PHE A 25 -10.31 -11.95 -2.47
N ILE A 26 -11.50 -11.97 -3.06
CA ILE A 26 -12.05 -10.84 -3.81
C ILE A 26 -12.23 -9.63 -2.89
N ALA A 27 -12.77 -9.82 -1.68
CA ALA A 27 -12.97 -8.74 -0.72
C ALA A 27 -11.67 -8.06 -0.30
N VAL A 28 -10.59 -8.82 -0.07
CA VAL A 28 -9.28 -8.26 0.31
C VAL A 28 -8.65 -7.47 -0.85
N TRP A 29 -8.83 -7.93 -2.08
CA TRP A 29 -8.38 -7.19 -3.26
C TRP A 29 -9.15 -5.90 -3.47
N ILE A 30 -10.48 -5.95 -3.35
CA ILE A 30 -11.33 -4.75 -3.39
C ILE A 30 -10.90 -3.75 -2.31
N ALA A 31 -10.66 -4.21 -1.08
CA ALA A 31 -10.16 -3.36 0.00
C ALA A 31 -8.80 -2.72 -0.35
N THR A 32 -7.90 -3.48 -0.97
CA THR A 32 -6.59 -2.98 -1.44
C THR A 32 -6.78 -1.88 -2.51
N PHE A 33 -7.68 -2.07 -3.46
CA PHE A 33 -8.00 -1.05 -4.47
C PHE A 33 -8.67 0.21 -3.89
N ILE A 34 -9.63 0.02 -2.97
CA ILE A 34 -10.25 1.15 -2.26
C ILE A 34 -9.18 1.93 -1.51
N PHE A 35 -8.25 1.25 -0.86
CA PHE A 35 -7.13 1.89 -0.18
C PHE A 35 -6.25 2.69 -1.15
N PHE A 36 -5.92 2.14 -2.32
CA PHE A 36 -5.19 2.88 -3.36
C PHE A 36 -5.92 4.13 -3.84
N ILE A 37 -7.24 4.03 -4.05
CA ILE A 37 -8.07 5.15 -4.47
C ILE A 37 -8.07 6.23 -3.37
N LEU A 38 -8.25 5.84 -2.10
CA LEU A 38 -8.21 6.77 -0.97
C LEU A 38 -6.84 7.43 -0.83
N TRP A 39 -5.75 6.68 -1.04
CA TRP A 39 -4.41 7.25 -1.06
C TRP A 39 -4.28 8.25 -2.22
N LEU A 40 -4.65 7.87 -3.44
CA LEU A 40 -4.59 8.78 -4.59
C LEU A 40 -5.41 10.06 -4.35
N LEU A 41 -6.62 9.93 -3.79
CA LEU A 41 -7.43 11.08 -3.37
C LEU A 41 -6.69 11.93 -2.34
N SER A 42 -6.08 11.35 -1.31
CA SER A 42 -5.31 12.12 -0.33
C SER A 42 -4.13 12.89 -0.95
N LEU A 43 -3.47 12.32 -1.97
CA LEU A 43 -2.40 12.97 -2.73
C LEU A 43 -2.93 14.18 -3.52
N PHE A 44 -4.14 14.07 -4.08
CA PHE A 44 -4.81 15.18 -4.76
C PHE A 44 -5.34 16.24 -3.79
N LEU A 45 -5.76 15.84 -2.58
CA LEU A 45 -6.21 16.79 -1.55
C LEU A 45 -5.05 17.57 -0.92
N LEU A 46 -3.85 17.00 -0.83
CA LEU A 46 -2.66 17.65 -0.25
C LEU A 46 -2.39 19.06 -0.79
N PRO A 47 -2.28 19.31 -2.11
CA PRO A 47 -2.07 20.66 -2.64
C PRO A 47 -3.26 21.60 -2.37
N VAL A 48 -4.49 21.06 -2.27
CA VAL A 48 -5.68 21.86 -1.91
C VAL A 48 -5.61 22.29 -0.44
N ILE A 49 -5.21 21.39 0.45
CA ILE A 49 -5.02 21.68 1.88
C ILE A 49 -3.90 22.70 2.05
N GLU A 50 -2.79 22.56 1.32
CA GLU A 50 -1.68 23.53 1.33
C GLU A 50 -2.15 24.92 0.87
N ALA A 51 -2.91 25.00 -0.22
CA ALA A 51 -3.45 26.26 -0.75
C ALA A 51 -4.49 26.91 0.20
N LEU A 52 -5.25 26.11 0.94
CA LEU A 52 -6.19 26.61 1.95
C LEU A 52 -5.46 27.07 3.22
N ALA A 53 -4.46 26.31 3.65
CA ALA A 53 -3.65 26.65 4.82
C ALA A 53 -2.83 27.92 4.59
N SER A 54 -2.28 28.13 3.39
CA SER A 54 -1.56 29.35 3.05
C SER A 54 -2.47 30.58 3.10
N LYS A 55 -3.70 30.46 2.57
CA LYS A 55 -4.69 31.54 2.61
C LYS A 55 -5.14 31.89 4.03
N ALA A 56 -5.38 30.85 4.85
CA ALA A 56 -5.73 31.06 6.26
C ALA A 56 -4.59 31.74 7.04
N HIS A 57 -3.33 31.53 6.63
CA HIS A 57 -2.19 32.18 7.27
C HIS A 57 -1.97 33.61 6.77
N GLU A 58 -2.18 33.90 5.48
CA GLU A 58 -2.13 35.27 4.94
C GLU A 58 -3.11 36.21 5.65
N GLU A 59 -4.32 35.75 5.99
CA GLU A 59 -5.33 36.53 6.72
C GLU A 59 -4.90 36.88 8.16
N SER A 60 -3.86 36.20 8.68
CA SER A 60 -3.31 36.42 10.03
C SER A 60 -1.95 37.15 10.07
N VAL A 61 -1.30 37.37 8.92
CA VAL A 61 0.12 37.81 8.83
C VAL A 61 0.28 39.20 8.20
N GLU A 62 -0.81 39.92 7.91
CA GLU A 62 -0.78 41.34 7.50
C GLU A 62 -0.13 42.29 8.54
N GLU A 63 0.33 41.78 9.69
CA GLU A 63 1.04 42.54 10.74
C GLU A 63 2.54 42.19 10.92
N ARG A 64 3.12 41.23 10.18
CA ARG A 64 4.57 40.95 10.28
C ARG A 64 5.19 40.62 8.93
N GLU A 65 5.52 41.68 8.19
CA GLU A 65 6.63 41.66 7.23
C GLU A 65 7.90 41.19 7.96
N SER A 66 8.36 39.98 7.69
CA SER A 66 9.74 39.69 7.29
C SER A 66 9.94 38.18 7.23
N GLU A 67 10.37 37.71 6.05
CA GLU A 67 11.23 36.54 5.90
C GLU A 67 10.57 35.16 6.14
N THR A 68 9.68 34.73 5.25
CA THR A 68 9.24 33.33 5.20
C THR A 68 9.78 32.62 3.96
N VAL A 69 10.91 31.93 4.16
CA VAL A 69 11.38 30.83 3.32
C VAL A 69 10.24 29.83 3.12
N PRO A 70 9.92 29.39 1.88
CA PRO A 70 8.86 28.42 1.67
C PRO A 70 9.14 27.11 2.43
N PRO A 71 8.12 26.47 3.04
CA PRO A 71 8.32 25.25 3.82
C PRO A 71 8.75 24.10 2.91
N ALA A 72 10.04 23.77 2.90
CA ALA A 72 10.62 22.69 2.09
C ALA A 72 10.03 21.29 2.38
N SER A 73 9.34 21.10 3.52
CA SER A 73 8.79 19.83 3.96
C SER A 73 7.62 19.32 3.11
N ALA A 74 6.71 20.21 2.70
CA ALA A 74 5.52 19.89 1.90
C ALA A 74 5.86 19.24 0.54
N SER A 75 6.82 19.83 -0.17
CA SER A 75 7.28 19.33 -1.47
C SER A 75 7.92 17.93 -1.39
N THR A 76 8.56 17.62 -0.27
CA THR A 76 9.27 16.34 -0.07
C THR A 76 8.28 15.21 0.21
N MET A 77 7.25 15.46 1.03
CA MET A 77 6.20 14.48 1.34
C MET A 77 5.41 14.08 0.09
N THR A 78 4.96 15.06 -0.69
CA THR A 78 4.20 14.81 -1.93
C THR A 78 5.02 14.00 -2.93
N ARG A 79 6.31 14.32 -3.09
CA ARG A 79 7.21 13.57 -3.97
C ARG A 79 7.42 12.13 -3.49
N SER A 80 7.76 11.93 -2.22
CA SER A 80 7.96 10.58 -1.64
C SER A 80 6.68 9.74 -1.69
N SER A 81 5.52 10.34 -1.40
CA SER A 81 4.23 9.64 -1.45
C SER A 81 3.83 9.26 -2.88
N ARG A 82 4.11 10.12 -3.87
CA ARG A 82 3.89 9.80 -5.29
C ARG A 82 4.77 8.63 -5.74
N ASP A 83 6.05 8.66 -5.41
CA ASP A 83 6.99 7.63 -5.83
C ASP A 83 6.64 6.27 -5.18
N ALA A 84 6.25 6.26 -3.90
CA ALA A 84 5.73 5.07 -3.21
C ALA A 84 4.44 4.52 -3.86
N PHE A 85 3.52 5.41 -4.23
CA PHE A 85 2.29 5.03 -4.94
C PHE A 85 2.60 4.37 -6.29
N LEU A 86 3.51 4.95 -7.09
CA LEU A 86 3.88 4.39 -8.39
C LEU A 86 4.52 3.00 -8.27
N ILE A 87 5.37 2.78 -7.26
CA ILE A 87 5.96 1.47 -6.99
C ILE A 87 4.86 0.45 -6.69
N LEU A 88 3.97 0.77 -5.75
CA LEU A 88 2.90 -0.13 -5.34
C LEU A 88 1.88 -0.40 -6.46
N LEU A 89 1.56 0.61 -7.27
CA LEU A 89 0.70 0.47 -8.44
C LEU A 89 1.34 -0.43 -9.49
N ALA A 90 2.61 -0.20 -9.83
CA ALA A 90 3.33 -1.02 -10.80
C ALA A 90 3.38 -2.49 -10.37
N THR A 91 3.68 -2.74 -9.08
CA THR A 91 3.64 -4.08 -8.50
C THR A 91 2.26 -4.71 -8.57
N THR A 92 1.22 -3.95 -8.24
CA THR A 92 -0.15 -4.44 -8.26
C THR A 92 -0.56 -4.83 -9.68
N LEU A 93 -0.26 -3.99 -10.67
CA LEU A 93 -0.52 -4.29 -12.08
C LEU A 93 0.28 -5.51 -12.58
N ALA A 94 1.55 -5.64 -12.17
CA ALA A 94 2.36 -6.80 -12.49
C ALA A 94 1.77 -8.09 -11.89
N ASN A 95 1.24 -8.03 -10.67
CA ASN A 95 0.57 -9.17 -10.04
C ASN A 95 -0.73 -9.55 -10.75
N GLN A 96 -1.45 -8.57 -11.31
CA GLN A 96 -2.66 -8.83 -12.12
C GLN A 96 -2.32 -9.41 -13.50
N SER A 97 -1.18 -9.05 -14.10
CA SER A 97 -0.82 -9.48 -15.46
C SER A 97 -0.16 -10.86 -15.54
N GLY A 98 0.41 -11.36 -14.45
CA GLY A 98 1.01 -12.70 -14.39
C GLY A 98 -0.03 -13.82 -14.29
N HIS A 99 -0.32 -14.27 -13.07
CA HIS A 99 -1.18 -15.45 -12.82
C HIS A 99 -2.37 -15.17 -11.90
N GLY A 100 -2.63 -13.90 -11.58
CA GLY A 100 -3.76 -13.48 -10.75
C GLY A 100 -3.54 -13.63 -9.24
N HIS A 101 -4.63 -13.49 -8.50
CA HIS A 101 -4.68 -13.24 -7.06
C HIS A 101 -4.15 -14.43 -6.22
N THR A 102 -2.85 -14.42 -5.87
CA THR A 102 -2.29 -15.37 -4.90
C THR A 102 -2.11 -14.73 -3.52
N TYR A 103 -2.27 -15.54 -2.46
CA TYR A 103 -2.06 -15.08 -1.09
C TYR A 103 -0.65 -14.52 -0.84
N TYR A 104 0.35 -15.09 -1.53
CA TYR A 104 1.75 -14.69 -1.41
C TYR A 104 2.01 -13.31 -2.02
N THR A 105 1.53 -13.04 -3.23
CA THR A 105 1.74 -11.74 -3.88
C THR A 105 1.03 -10.62 -3.13
N LEU A 106 -0.14 -10.92 -2.56
CA LEU A 106 -0.87 -10.02 -1.68
C LEU A 106 -0.08 -9.71 -0.40
N SER A 107 0.43 -10.72 0.29
CA SER A 107 1.21 -10.54 1.53
C SER A 107 2.48 -9.71 1.29
N ILE A 108 3.16 -9.96 0.16
CA ILE A 108 4.34 -9.18 -0.25
C ILE A 108 3.96 -7.73 -0.56
N THR A 109 2.81 -7.49 -1.17
CA THR A 109 2.30 -6.15 -1.46
C THR A 109 2.02 -5.38 -0.17
N TRP A 110 1.36 -6.00 0.81
CA TRP A 110 1.10 -5.39 2.12
C TRP A 110 2.39 -5.16 2.93
N ALA A 111 3.33 -6.10 2.90
CA ALA A 111 4.63 -5.91 3.54
C ALA A 111 5.40 -4.73 2.93
N SER A 112 5.39 -4.63 1.60
CA SER A 112 6.01 -3.51 0.86
C SER A 112 5.32 -2.19 1.19
N PHE A 113 3.99 -2.20 1.27
CA PHE A 113 3.19 -1.06 1.67
C PHE A 113 3.59 -0.56 3.07
N SER A 114 3.64 -1.44 4.07
CA SER A 114 4.02 -1.07 5.43
C SER A 114 5.42 -0.47 5.48
N LEU A 115 6.36 -1.04 4.73
CA LEU A 115 7.74 -0.54 4.67
C LEU A 115 7.81 0.86 4.04
N LEU A 116 7.04 1.10 2.98
CA LEU A 116 6.94 2.41 2.32
C LEU A 116 6.25 3.46 3.21
N VAL A 117 5.24 3.07 3.97
CA VAL A 117 4.60 3.95 4.97
C VAL A 117 5.61 4.35 6.03
N VAL A 118 6.35 3.39 6.59
CA VAL A 118 7.43 3.67 7.56
C VAL A 118 8.47 4.60 6.94
N TRP A 119 8.87 4.38 5.69
CA TRP A 119 9.79 5.26 4.98
C TRP A 119 9.30 6.70 4.87
N ILE A 120 8.02 6.88 4.49
CA ILE A 120 7.39 8.21 4.40
C ILE A 120 7.36 8.88 5.79
N PHE A 121 6.98 8.14 6.83
CA PHE A 121 6.97 8.66 8.21
C PHE A 121 8.35 9.07 8.68
N VAL A 122 9.40 8.28 8.40
CA VAL A 122 10.77 8.64 8.76
C VAL A 122 11.20 9.94 8.06
N ARG A 123 10.89 10.08 6.77
CA ARG A 123 11.19 11.31 6.01
C ARG A 123 10.38 12.53 6.49
N MET A 124 9.17 12.30 7.00
CA MET A 124 8.33 13.36 7.56
C MET A 124 8.80 13.82 8.94
N LEU A 125 9.15 12.88 9.83
CA LEU A 125 9.51 13.16 11.22
C LEU A 125 10.90 13.79 11.36
N ILE A 126 11.86 13.41 10.52
CA ILE A 126 13.25 13.84 10.67
C ILE A 126 13.85 14.25 9.31
N PRO A 127 13.39 15.39 8.73
CA PRO A 127 13.84 15.84 7.41
C PRO A 127 15.35 16.13 7.38
N GLU A 128 15.92 16.60 8.49
CA GLU A 128 17.36 16.84 8.61
C GLU A 128 18.19 15.55 8.60
N ALA A 129 17.67 14.47 9.20
CA ALA A 129 18.35 13.17 9.18
C ALA A 129 18.34 12.56 7.79
N ALA A 130 17.30 12.79 6.98
CA ALA A 130 17.27 12.32 5.60
C ALA A 130 18.43 12.89 4.75
N ARG A 131 18.88 14.11 5.06
CA ARG A 131 19.99 14.75 4.34
C ARG A 131 21.36 14.16 4.71
N PHE A 132 21.53 13.75 5.96
CA PHE A 132 22.80 13.23 6.48
C PHE A 132 22.92 11.70 6.42
N MET A 133 21.78 10.99 6.49
CA MET A 133 21.68 9.54 6.55
C MET A 133 21.16 8.96 5.23
N TRP A 134 21.79 9.30 4.12
CA TRP A 134 21.48 8.70 2.81
C TRP A 134 21.50 7.16 2.83
N TRP A 135 22.30 6.55 3.71
CA TRP A 135 22.35 5.10 3.90
C TRP A 135 21.08 4.53 4.52
N LEU A 136 20.31 5.31 5.29
CA LEU A 136 19.05 4.89 5.89
C LEU A 136 17.97 4.75 4.80
N ASP A 137 17.94 5.67 3.82
CA ASP A 137 17.11 5.50 2.63
C ASP A 137 17.45 4.20 1.89
N MET A 138 18.74 3.89 1.75
CA MET A 138 19.19 2.63 1.13
C MET A 138 18.75 1.40 1.94
N LEU A 139 18.85 1.47 3.27
CA LEU A 139 18.49 0.36 4.16
C LEU A 139 16.99 0.02 4.10
N VAL A 140 16.13 1.00 3.81
CA VAL A 140 14.69 0.77 3.62
C VAL A 140 14.37 0.42 2.16
N PHE A 141 15.06 1.04 1.20
CA PHE A 141 14.86 0.79 -0.22
C PHE A 141 15.25 -0.63 -0.65
N PHE A 142 16.37 -1.17 -0.18
CA PHE A 142 16.83 -2.51 -0.58
C PHE A 142 15.83 -3.63 -0.22
N PRO A 143 15.25 -3.69 0.99
CA PRO A 143 14.19 -4.63 1.29
C PRO A 143 12.95 -4.47 0.41
N VAL A 144 12.50 -3.23 0.13
CA VAL A 144 11.39 -3.00 -0.82
C VAL A 144 11.73 -3.57 -2.17
N LEU A 145 12.91 -3.24 -2.71
CA LEU A 145 13.36 -3.72 -4.01
C LEU A 145 13.42 -5.26 -4.06
N ALA A 146 14.00 -5.89 -3.03
CA ALA A 146 14.08 -7.35 -2.92
C ALA A 146 12.68 -7.98 -2.88
N LEU A 147 11.75 -7.40 -2.12
CA LEU A 147 10.35 -7.84 -2.08
C LEU A 147 9.68 -7.69 -3.46
N GLN A 148 9.91 -6.59 -4.19
CA GLN A 148 9.34 -6.42 -5.52
C GLN A 148 9.90 -7.41 -6.55
N ILE A 149 11.21 -7.67 -6.50
CA ILE A 149 11.84 -8.68 -7.36
C ILE A 149 11.28 -10.06 -7.06
N ALA A 150 11.14 -10.42 -5.77
CA ALA A 150 10.52 -11.67 -5.37
C ALA A 150 9.06 -11.76 -5.84
N ASN A 151 8.29 -10.67 -5.70
CA ASN A 151 6.90 -10.61 -6.15
C ASN A 151 6.79 -10.86 -7.66
N PHE A 152 7.63 -10.18 -8.44
CA PHE A 152 7.69 -10.35 -9.89
C PHE A 152 8.10 -11.79 -10.26
N GLY A 153 9.13 -12.33 -9.61
CA GLY A 153 9.56 -13.71 -9.81
C GLY A 153 8.43 -14.71 -9.58
N LEU A 154 7.66 -14.54 -8.51
CA LEU A 154 6.50 -15.38 -8.20
C LEU A 154 5.33 -15.17 -9.17
N ALA A 155 5.10 -13.93 -9.60
CA ALA A 155 4.03 -13.61 -10.55
C ALA A 155 4.24 -14.28 -11.92
N PHE A 156 5.48 -14.55 -12.32
CA PHE A 156 5.82 -15.14 -13.63
C PHE A 156 6.45 -16.54 -13.56
N SER A 157 6.63 -17.13 -12.38
CA SER A 157 7.32 -18.42 -12.23
C SER A 157 6.63 -19.59 -12.93
N ASN A 158 5.31 -19.47 -13.17
CA ASN A 158 4.48 -20.51 -13.76
C ASN A 158 4.08 -20.20 -15.22
N ALA A 159 4.76 -19.28 -15.89
CA ALA A 159 4.47 -18.98 -17.29
C ALA A 159 4.62 -20.26 -18.14
N PRO A 160 3.61 -20.64 -18.94
CA PRO A 160 3.68 -21.85 -19.74
C PRO A 160 4.89 -21.78 -20.67
N SER A 161 5.84 -22.70 -20.51
CA SER A 161 6.95 -22.81 -21.45
C SER A 161 6.36 -23.24 -22.79
N MET A 162 6.54 -22.44 -23.85
CA MET A 162 6.18 -22.87 -25.20
C MET A 162 7.00 -24.13 -25.54
N ARG A 163 6.38 -25.30 -25.39
CA ARG A 163 6.91 -26.61 -25.75
C ARG A 163 5.87 -27.33 -26.58
#